data_AF-A0A096DBG7-F1
#
_entry.id   AF-A0A096DBG7-F1
#
_cell.length_a   1.000
_cell.length_b   1.000
_cell.length_c   1.000
_cell.angle_alpha   90.00
_cell.angle_beta   90.00
_cell.angle_gamma   90.00
#
_symmetry.space_group_name_H-M   'P 1'
#
loop_
_entity.id
_entity.type
_entity.pdbx_description
1 polymer ?
#
loop_
_entity_poly.entity_id
_entity_poly.type
_entity_poly.pdbx_seq_one_letter_code
_entity_poly.pdbx_strand_id
1 'polypeptide(L)' 'MDGAGWDTEMLVAYYCFVNLGWAPSRYDALPSREKRLVTEFALKSMRDQKEAQDRANRR' A
#
# COMPACT_ATOMS: atom_id res chain seq x y z
N MET A 1 -5.20 -3.07 -19.08
CA MET A 1 -5.22 -1.59 -19.08
C MET A 1 -3.81 -1.13 -18.76
N ASP A 2 -3.05 -0.80 -19.78
CA ASP A 2 -1.75 -0.14 -19.63
C ASP A 2 -2.02 1.36 -19.43
N GLY A 3 -1.99 1.81 -18.18
CA GLY A 3 -2.22 3.21 -17.83
C GLY A 3 -1.36 3.56 -16.65
N ALA A 4 -0.09 3.87 -16.91
CA ALA A 4 0.92 4.32 -15.94
C ALA A 4 0.68 3.77 -14.52
N GLY A 5 0.64 2.44 -14.42
CA GLY A 5 0.36 1.77 -13.15
C GLY A 5 1.47 2.17 -12.18
N TRP A 6 1.10 2.83 -11.09
CA TRP A 6 2.05 3.08 -10.01
C TRP A 6 2.73 1.76 -9.70
N ASP A 7 4.06 1.75 -9.76
CA ASP A 7 4.81 0.58 -9.36
C ASP A 7 4.39 0.20 -7.93
N THR A 8 4.30 -1.10 -7.66
CA THR A 8 3.89 -1.62 -6.36
C THR A 8 4.69 -1.00 -5.22
N GLU A 9 6.00 -0.77 -5.40
CA GLU A 9 6.81 -0.11 -4.38
C GLU A 9 6.38 1.33 -4.15
N MET A 10 6.13 2.10 -5.20
CA MET A 10 5.60 3.46 -5.10
C MET A 10 4.24 3.50 -4.38
N LEU A 11 3.35 2.56 -4.68
CA LEU A 11 2.03 2.46 -4.08
C LEU A 11 2.12 2.15 -2.58
N VAL A 12 3.02 1.24 -2.19
CA VAL A 12 3.26 0.88 -0.80
C VAL A 12 3.95 2.01 -0.04
N ALA A 13 4.96 2.65 -0.63
CA ALA A 13 5.62 3.80 -0.03
C ALA A 13 4.62 4.94 0.25
N TYR A 14 3.72 5.21 -0.70
CA TYR A 14 2.63 6.16 -0.52
C TYR A 14 1.69 5.76 0.62
N TYR A 15 1.29 4.50 0.68
CA TYR A 15 0.45 3.99 1.78
C TYR A 15 1.12 4.14 3.13
N CYS A 16 2.41 3.81 3.25
CA CYS A 16 3.18 3.97 4.48
C CYS A 16 3.29 5.44 4.88
N PHE A 17 3.44 6.35 3.93
CA PHE A 17 3.44 7.78 4.20
C PHE A 17 2.10 8.26 4.77
N VAL A 18 1.00 7.96 4.08
CA VAL A 18 -0.34 8.44 4.45
C VAL A 18 -0.84 7.79 5.75
N ASN A 19 -0.66 6.49 5.91
CA ASN A 19 -1.28 5.73 7.00
C ASN A 19 -0.37 5.53 8.21
N LEU A 20 0.95 5.49 8.02
CA LEU A 20 1.92 5.22 9.09
C LEU A 20 2.81 6.43 9.40
N GLY A 21 2.70 7.52 8.64
CA GLY A 21 3.56 8.71 8.77
C GLY A 21 5.02 8.45 8.40
N TRP A 22 5.30 7.38 7.65
CA TRP A 22 6.68 7.04 7.27
C TRP A 22 7.14 7.91 6.10
N ALA A 23 8.29 8.55 6.24
CA ALA A 23 8.95 9.14 5.08
C ALA A 23 9.20 8.05 4.00
N PRO A 24 9.03 8.33 2.70
CA PRO A 24 9.26 7.34 1.65
C PRO A 24 10.65 6.69 1.70
N SER A 25 11.68 7.47 2.07
CA SER A 25 13.05 6.98 2.25
C SER A 25 13.17 5.88 3.33
N ARG A 26 12.29 5.88 4.34
CA ARG A 26 12.26 4.84 5.37
C ARG A 26 11.80 3.50 4.80
N TYR A 27 10.79 3.51 3.94
CA TYR A 27 10.35 2.29 3.25
C TYR A 27 11.41 1.80 2.26
N ASP A 28 12.06 2.73 1.55
CA ASP A 28 13.09 2.37 0.58
C ASP A 28 14.33 1.75 1.23
N ALA A 29 14.73 2.24 2.41
CA ALA A 29 15.86 1.73 3.16
C ALA A 29 15.64 0.37 3.86
N LEU A 30 14.43 -0.22 3.78
CA LEU A 30 14.15 -1.50 4.42
C LEU A 30 14.96 -2.65 3.79
N PRO A 31 15.43 -3.61 4.60
CA PRO A 31 15.96 -4.86 4.08
C PRO A 31 14.93 -5.57 3.19
N SER A 32 15.38 -6.26 2.12
CA SER A 32 14.47 -6.82 1.10
C SER A 32 13.35 -7.69 1.66
N ARG A 33 13.63 -8.49 2.71
CA ARG A 33 12.62 -9.34 3.35
C ARG A 33 11.57 -8.53 4.11
N GLU A 34 11.98 -7.47 4.79
CA GLU A 34 11.07 -6.59 5.52
C GLU A 34 10.25 -5.74 4.55
N LYS A 35 10.89 -5.19 3.51
CA LYS A 35 10.20 -4.47 2.41
C LYS A 35 9.08 -5.35 1.82
N ARG A 36 9.36 -6.62 1.55
CA ARG A 36 8.37 -7.58 1.03
C ARG A 36 7.20 -7.81 2.01
N LEU A 37 7.46 -7.93 3.31
CA LEU A 37 6.40 -8.09 4.31
C LEU A 37 5.51 -6.84 4.39
N VAL A 38 6.11 -5.65 4.41
CA VAL A 38 5.39 -4.37 4.42
C VAL A 38 4.51 -4.23 3.17
N THR A 39 5.02 -4.61 2.00
CA THR A 39 4.26 -4.66 0.75
C THR A 39 3.01 -5.53 0.88
N GLU A 40 3.15 -6.77 1.33
CA GLU A 40 2.01 -7.69 1.47
C GLU A 40 0.96 -7.15 2.46
N PHE A 41 1.38 -6.57 3.58
CA PHE A 41 0.47 -5.99 4.56
C PHE A 41 -0.26 -4.75 4.03
N ALA A 42 0.46 -3.84 3.37
CA ALA A 42 -0.14 -2.66 2.75
C ALA A 42 -1.17 -3.05 1.69
N LEU A 43 -0.81 -3.97 0.78
CA LEU A 43 -1.71 -4.44 -0.26
C LEU A 43 -2.95 -5.14 0.31
N LYS A 44 -2.79 -5.95 1.37
CA LYS A 44 -3.94 -6.56 2.05
C LYS A 44 -4.84 -5.50 2.65
N SER A 45 -4.28 -4.51 3.35
CA SER A 45 -5.07 -3.45 3.98
C SER A 45 -5.87 -2.63 2.96
N MET A 46 -5.26 -2.28 1.83
CA MET A 46 -5.96 -1.58 0.74
C MET A 46 -7.13 -2.37 0.18
N ARG A 47 -6.95 -3.70 0.00
CA ARG A 47 -8.04 -4.58 -0.44
C ARG A 47 -9.17 -4.61 0.58
N ASP A 48 -8.83 -4.79 1.85
CA ASP A 48 -9.81 -4.84 2.95
C ASP A 48 -10.60 -3.51 3.05
N GLN A 49 -9.93 -2.36 2.88
CA GLN A 49 -10.54 -1.03 2.85
C GLN A 49 -11.51 -0.88 1.65
N LYS A 50 -11.07 -1.27 0.46
CA LYS A 50 -11.91 -1.23 -0.75
C LYS A 50 -13.16 -2.08 -0.57
N GLU A 51 -13.01 -3.31 -0.09
CA GLU A 51 -14.15 -4.19 0.17
C GLU A 51 -15.11 -3.63 1.23
N ALA A 52 -14.57 -3.03 2.30
CA ALA A 52 -15.40 -2.39 3.32
C ALA A 52 -16.19 -1.22 2.75
N GLN A 53 -15.57 -0.40 1.91
CA GLN A 53 -16.22 0.73 1.24
C GLN A 53 -17.27 0.27 0.23
N ASP A 54 -16.97 -0.76 -0.58
CA ASP A 54 -17.93 -1.34 -1.53
C ASP A 54 -19.16 -1.94 -0.80
N ARG A 55 -18.94 -2.58 0.35
CA ARG A 55 -20.04 -3.08 1.21
C ARG A 55 -20.88 -1.93 1.80
N ALA A 56 -20.25 -0.82 2.18
CA ALA A 56 -20.95 0.34 2.70
C ALA A 56 -21.79 1.04 1.62
N ASN A 57 -21.27 1.17 0.40
CA ASN A 57 -21.96 1.82 -0.73
C ASN A 57 -23.12 1.00 -1.32
N ARG A 58 -23.21 -0.29 -0.99
CA ARG A 58 -24.32 -1.18 -1.42
C ARG A 58 -25.52 -1.17 -0.45
N ARG A 59 -25.44 -0.43 0.65
CA ARG A 59 -26.52 -0.23 1.63
C ARG A 59 -27.21 1.09 1.37
#